data_AF-A0A5C9CTW2-F1
#
_entry.id   AF-A0A5C9CTW2-F1
#
_cell.length_a   1.000
_cell.length_b   1.000
_cell.length_c   1.000
_cell.angle_alpha   90.00
_cell.angle_beta   90.00
_cell.angle_gamma   90.00
#
_symmetry.space_group_name_H-M   'P 1'
#
loop_
_entity.id
_entity.type
_entity.pdbx_description
1 polymer ?
#
loop_
_entity_poly.entity_id
_entity_poly.type
_entity_poly.pdbx_seq_one_letter_code
_entity_poly.pdbx_strand_id
1 'polypeptide(L)'
;MSHGATCNKAKLEAQGLFDAARKRPLPLMPRAIGLVTSLGAAALHDVVSTLQRRVPHIPVLLVPASVQGAGAPAELIESLSKLYLLAQSNQALESDLSYKNQRPVVDVILLVRGGGAMEDLWAFNDEALAQAIAQSPVPVLCGVGHETDFTIADFVADVRAPTPTAAAELVAWRVWSKNCSPVCARLWLSASSIWRI
;
A
#
# COMPACT_ATOMS: atom_id res chain seq x y z
N MET A 1 -10.41 -8.39 -30.18
CA MET A 1 -11.39 -7.46 -29.59
C MET A 1 -11.47 -7.73 -28.10
N SER A 2 -10.55 -7.17 -27.34
CA SER A 2 -10.47 -7.31 -25.88
C SER A 2 -11.56 -6.45 -25.25
N HIS A 3 -12.61 -7.10 -24.76
CA HIS A 3 -13.65 -6.46 -23.96
C HIS A 3 -13.01 -6.07 -22.63
N GLY A 4 -12.70 -4.79 -22.45
CA GLY A 4 -12.38 -4.26 -21.13
C GLY A 4 -13.55 -4.60 -20.22
N ALA A 5 -13.29 -5.34 -19.14
CA ALA A 5 -14.31 -5.69 -18.18
C ALA A 5 -14.92 -4.39 -17.64
N THR A 6 -16.16 -4.09 -18.00
CA THR A 6 -16.87 -2.90 -17.50
C THR A 6 -17.16 -3.13 -16.03
N CYS A 7 -16.32 -2.60 -15.15
CA CYS A 7 -16.55 -2.69 -13.72
C CYS A 7 -17.85 -1.96 -13.34
N ASN A 8 -18.77 -2.71 -12.73
CA ASN A 8 -20.04 -2.18 -12.26
C ASN A 8 -19.93 -1.76 -10.79
N LYS A 9 -19.78 -0.46 -10.55
CA LYS A 9 -19.69 0.12 -9.20
C LYS A 9 -20.87 -0.30 -8.31
N ALA A 10 -22.10 -0.30 -8.84
CA ALA A 10 -23.29 -0.66 -8.08
C ALA A 10 -23.29 -2.14 -7.66
N LYS A 11 -22.73 -3.03 -8.49
CA LYS A 11 -22.55 -4.44 -8.15
C LYS A 11 -21.59 -4.61 -6.96
N LEU A 12 -20.46 -3.90 -6.96
CA LEU A 12 -19.48 -3.98 -5.87
C LEU A 12 -20.02 -3.34 -4.58
N GLU A 13 -20.77 -2.24 -4.70
CA GLU A 13 -21.46 -1.61 -3.58
C GLU A 13 -22.49 -2.56 -2.95
N ALA A 14 -23.30 -3.24 -3.78
CA ALA A 14 -24.27 -4.23 -3.31
C ALA A 14 -23.62 -5.45 -2.63
N GLN A 15 -22.36 -5.73 -2.90
CA GLN A 15 -21.57 -6.77 -2.22
C GLN A 15 -20.96 -6.26 -0.90
N GLY A 16 -21.18 -5.00 -0.51
CA GLY A 16 -20.61 -4.41 0.70
C GLY A 16 -19.12 -4.07 0.59
N LEU A 17 -18.56 -4.03 -0.63
CA LEU A 17 -17.13 -3.75 -0.82
C LEU A 17 -16.75 -2.30 -0.52
N PHE A 18 -17.72 -1.40 -0.30
CA PHE A 18 -17.47 0.00 0.06
C PHE A 18 -17.80 0.32 1.53
N ASP A 19 -18.47 -0.59 2.24
CA ASP A 19 -18.92 -0.43 3.62
C ASP A 19 -17.81 0.04 4.56
N ALA A 20 -18.11 1.06 5.36
CA ALA A 20 -17.16 1.59 6.34
C ALA A 20 -16.78 0.54 7.41
N ALA A 21 -17.67 -0.40 7.73
CA ALA A 21 -17.45 -1.44 8.74
C ALA A 21 -16.34 -2.45 8.38
N ARG A 22 -16.05 -2.63 7.08
CA ARG A 22 -14.94 -3.48 6.60
C ARG A 22 -13.59 -2.78 6.73
N LYS A 23 -13.57 -1.45 6.66
CA LYS A 23 -12.34 -0.65 6.56
C LYS A 23 -11.59 -0.69 7.90
N ARG A 24 -10.34 -1.10 7.84
CA ARG A 24 -9.46 -1.26 8.99
C ARG A 24 -8.66 0.01 9.24
N PRO A 25 -8.39 0.36 10.51
CA PRO A 25 -7.48 1.46 10.82
C PRO A 25 -6.05 1.07 10.44
N LEU A 26 -5.29 2.04 9.93
CA LEU A 26 -3.83 1.90 9.77
C LEU A 26 -3.14 1.58 11.11
N PRO A 27 -2.13 0.71 11.14
CA PRO A 27 -1.35 0.45 12.35
C PRO A 27 -0.64 1.73 12.83
N LEU A 28 -0.46 1.86 14.15
CA LEU A 28 0.28 2.97 14.73
C LEU A 28 1.77 2.91 14.38
N MET A 29 2.36 1.72 14.46
CA MET A 29 3.77 1.49 14.17
C MET A 29 3.92 0.19 13.37
N PRO A 30 3.81 0.25 12.03
CA PRO A 30 3.98 -0.94 11.20
C PRO A 30 5.42 -1.45 11.31
N ARG A 31 5.59 -2.77 11.38
CA ARG A 31 6.92 -3.41 11.31
C ARG A 31 7.52 -3.27 9.92
N ALA A 32 6.68 -3.29 8.90
CA ALA A 32 7.07 -3.04 7.52
C ALA A 32 5.89 -2.50 6.71
N ILE A 33 6.23 -1.75 5.66
CA ILE A 33 5.28 -1.17 4.71
C ILE A 33 5.47 -1.89 3.37
N GLY A 34 4.42 -2.51 2.85
CA GLY A 34 4.39 -2.99 1.47
C GLY A 34 4.11 -1.83 0.53
N LEU A 35 4.78 -1.77 -0.61
CA LEU A 35 4.57 -0.74 -1.64
C LEU A 35 4.35 -1.42 -2.99
N VAL A 36 3.22 -1.10 -3.64
CA VAL A 36 2.91 -1.49 -5.02
C VAL A 36 2.83 -0.23 -5.87
N THR A 37 3.73 -0.15 -6.85
CA THR A 37 3.82 0.94 -7.84
C THR A 37 4.73 0.49 -8.99
N SER A 38 4.84 1.29 -10.04
CA SER A 38 5.79 1.05 -11.13
C SER A 38 7.19 1.57 -10.78
N LEU A 39 8.23 0.83 -11.20
CA LEU A 39 9.65 1.22 -11.01
C LEU A 39 10.00 2.54 -11.71
N GLY A 40 9.33 2.85 -12.82
CA GLY A 40 9.57 4.07 -13.60
C GLY A 40 8.72 5.26 -13.17
N ALA A 41 7.84 5.11 -12.17
CA ALA A 41 6.90 6.17 -11.80
C ALA A 41 7.54 7.18 -10.83
N ALA A 42 7.32 8.47 -11.09
CA ALA A 42 7.68 9.54 -10.14
C ALA A 42 7.09 9.30 -8.73
N ALA A 43 5.91 8.69 -8.66
CA ALA A 43 5.25 8.31 -7.41
C ALA A 43 6.10 7.40 -6.51
N LEU A 44 6.94 6.52 -7.08
CA LEU A 44 7.86 5.70 -6.30
C LEU A 44 8.85 6.59 -5.54
N HIS A 45 9.44 7.57 -6.22
CA HIS A 45 10.38 8.52 -5.63
C HIS A 45 9.71 9.37 -4.54
N ASP A 46 8.50 9.87 -4.79
CA ASP A 46 7.75 10.69 -3.84
C ASP A 46 7.45 9.92 -2.53
N VAL A 47 7.02 8.67 -2.65
CA VAL A 47 6.72 7.81 -1.49
C VAL A 47 8.00 7.47 -0.74
N VAL A 48 9.03 6.99 -1.44
CA VAL A 48 10.27 6.53 -0.80
C VAL A 48 10.98 7.70 -0.10
N SER A 49 11.11 8.86 -0.75
CA SER A 49 11.74 10.04 -0.15
C SER A 49 10.99 10.53 1.10
N THR A 50 9.66 10.48 1.07
CA THR A 50 8.80 10.86 2.21
C THR A 50 8.96 9.90 3.37
N LEU A 51 8.93 8.60 3.12
CA LEU A 51 9.08 7.59 4.17
C LEU A 51 10.49 7.57 4.74
N GLN A 52 11.53 7.71 3.90
CA GLN A 52 12.92 7.84 4.37
C GLN A 52 13.10 9.05 5.30
N ARG A 53 12.45 10.18 5.00
CA ARG A 53 12.53 11.38 5.84
C ARG A 53 11.77 11.23 7.16
N ARG A 54 10.58 10.60 7.16
CA ARG A 54 9.69 10.57 8.32
C ARG A 54 9.86 9.32 9.20
N VAL A 55 10.11 8.17 8.60
CA VAL A 55 10.20 6.86 9.27
C VAL A 55 11.35 6.00 8.71
N PRO A 56 12.61 6.48 8.73
CA PRO A 56 13.76 5.77 8.14
C PRO A 56 14.04 4.39 8.76
N HIS A 57 13.48 4.11 9.93
CA HIS A 57 13.64 2.84 10.65
C HIS A 57 12.62 1.77 10.23
N ILE A 58 11.58 2.13 9.45
CA ILE A 58 10.56 1.18 9.00
C ILE A 58 10.95 0.66 7.61
N PRO A 59 11.18 -0.65 7.43
CA PRO A 59 11.47 -1.23 6.13
C PRO A 59 10.28 -1.07 5.17
N VAL A 60 10.61 -0.75 3.92
CA VAL A 60 9.65 -0.70 2.80
C VAL A 60 9.96 -1.83 1.83
N LEU A 61 8.98 -2.69 1.58
CA LEU A 61 9.06 -3.79 0.63
C LEU A 61 8.33 -3.38 -0.65
N LEU A 62 9.09 -3.06 -1.69
CA LEU A 62 8.56 -2.77 -3.01
C LEU A 62 8.27 -4.07 -3.78
N VAL A 63 7.03 -4.24 -4.24
CA VAL A 63 6.66 -5.25 -5.22
C VAL A 63 6.15 -4.51 -6.47
N PRO A 64 6.95 -4.43 -7.54
CA PRO A 64 6.62 -3.57 -8.67
C PRO A 64 5.52 -4.15 -9.54
N ALA A 65 4.69 -3.26 -10.09
CA ALA A 65 3.66 -3.59 -11.07
C ALA A 65 3.46 -2.44 -12.05
N SER A 66 3.03 -2.75 -13.27
CA SER A 66 2.50 -1.74 -14.18
C SER A 66 1.27 -1.09 -13.55
N VAL A 67 1.23 0.24 -13.60
CA VAL A 67 0.14 1.05 -13.01
C VAL A 67 -0.76 1.68 -14.07
N GLN A 68 -0.57 1.31 -15.33
CA GLN A 68 -1.34 1.77 -16.49
C GLN A 68 -1.29 0.71 -17.60
N GLY A 69 -2.24 0.78 -18.52
CA GLY A 69 -2.36 -0.17 -19.63
C GLY A 69 -3.14 -1.44 -19.30
N ALA A 70 -3.45 -2.24 -20.32
CA ALA A 70 -4.38 -3.37 -20.21
C ALA A 70 -3.88 -4.51 -19.32
N GLY A 71 -2.56 -4.67 -19.14
CA GLY A 71 -1.97 -5.69 -18.26
C GLY A 71 -1.86 -5.28 -16.79
N ALA A 72 -2.02 -3.99 -16.49
CA ALA A 72 -1.80 -3.47 -15.13
C ALA A 72 -2.67 -4.12 -14.05
N PRO A 73 -3.99 -4.35 -14.23
CA PRO A 73 -4.79 -4.98 -13.19
C PRO A 73 -4.25 -6.34 -12.73
N ALA A 74 -3.83 -7.19 -13.67
CA ALA A 74 -3.29 -8.51 -13.36
C ALA A 74 -1.97 -8.42 -12.57
N GLU A 75 -1.06 -7.53 -12.99
CA GLU A 75 0.23 -7.31 -12.30
C GLU A 75 0.05 -6.70 -10.90
N LEU A 76 -0.92 -5.79 -10.73
CA LEU A 76 -1.29 -5.21 -9.44
C LEU A 76 -1.83 -6.29 -8.49
N ILE A 77 -2.72 -7.16 -8.97
CA ILE A 77 -3.27 -8.29 -8.18
C ILE A 77 -2.16 -9.26 -7.78
N GLU A 78 -1.25 -9.60 -8.71
CA GLU A 78 -0.11 -10.48 -8.42
C GLU A 78 0.81 -9.87 -7.35
N SER A 79 1.06 -8.56 -7.45
CA SER A 79 1.92 -7.84 -6.51
C SER A 79 1.31 -7.73 -5.12
N LEU A 80 0.00 -7.46 -5.04
CA LEU A 80 -0.77 -7.52 -3.79
C LEU A 80 -0.69 -8.93 -3.19
N SER A 81 -0.91 -9.97 -3.98
CA SER A 81 -0.87 -11.37 -3.52
C SER A 81 0.49 -11.73 -2.91
N LYS A 82 1.60 -11.28 -3.50
CA LYS A 82 2.95 -11.46 -2.93
C LYS A 82 3.08 -10.79 -1.56
N LEU A 83 2.56 -9.58 -1.39
CA LEU A 83 2.56 -8.89 -0.09
C LEU A 83 1.64 -9.57 0.93
N TYR A 84 0.51 -10.15 0.50
CA TYR A 84 -0.41 -10.88 1.38
C TYR A 84 0.27 -12.09 2.02
N LEU A 85 1.11 -12.81 1.27
CA LEU A 85 1.92 -13.91 1.80
C LEU A 85 2.89 -13.43 2.90
N LEU A 86 3.48 -12.24 2.73
CA LEU A 86 4.38 -11.67 3.73
C LEU A 86 3.62 -11.20 4.98
N ALA A 87 2.42 -10.65 4.82
CA ALA A 87 1.56 -10.28 5.93
C ALA A 87 1.08 -11.51 6.75
N GLN A 88 0.74 -12.61 6.08
CA GLN A 88 0.21 -13.83 6.72
C GLN A 88 1.28 -14.69 7.38
N SER A 89 2.56 -14.52 7.04
CA SER A 89 3.69 -15.28 7.61
C SER A 89 3.84 -15.21 9.14
N ASN A 90 3.01 -14.38 9.78
CA ASN A 90 2.98 -14.14 11.21
C ASN A 90 1.85 -14.82 11.99
N GLN A 91 0.89 -15.50 11.35
CA GLN A 91 -0.14 -16.21 12.14
C GLN A 91 0.41 -17.44 12.90
N ALA A 92 1.64 -17.88 12.61
CA ALA A 92 2.25 -19.07 13.20
C ALA A 92 3.41 -18.80 14.16
N LEU A 93 3.84 -17.54 14.37
CA LEU A 93 5.16 -17.24 14.95
C LEU A 93 5.11 -16.29 16.17
N GLU A 94 4.17 -16.50 17.11
CA GLU A 94 4.28 -15.89 18.44
C GLU A 94 5.31 -16.59 19.35
N SER A 95 5.90 -17.74 18.94
CA SER A 95 6.68 -18.60 19.84
C SER A 95 8.17 -18.78 19.53
N ASP A 96 8.76 -18.18 18.49
CA ASP A 96 10.18 -18.43 18.17
C ASP A 96 10.96 -17.16 17.78
N LEU A 97 11.70 -16.62 18.76
CA LEU A 97 12.47 -15.38 18.70
C LEU A 97 13.84 -15.53 18.00
N SER A 98 13.88 -16.21 16.85
CA SER A 98 15.12 -16.32 16.06
C SER A 98 15.22 -15.21 15.01
N TYR A 99 15.77 -14.06 15.44
CA TYR A 99 15.92 -12.79 14.70
C TYR A 99 16.71 -12.85 13.38
N LYS A 100 17.31 -13.99 13.00
CA LYS A 100 18.34 -14.03 11.94
C LYS A 100 17.84 -14.31 10.51
N ASN A 101 16.61 -14.80 10.31
CA ASN A 101 16.10 -15.17 8.98
C ASN A 101 14.65 -14.71 8.71
N GLN A 102 14.07 -13.85 9.55
CA GLN A 102 12.67 -13.46 9.40
C GLN A 102 12.56 -12.33 8.36
N ARG A 103 11.88 -12.62 7.24
CA ARG A 103 11.45 -11.58 6.31
C ARG A 103 10.55 -10.59 7.08
N PRO A 104 10.70 -9.28 6.89
CA PRO A 104 9.91 -8.31 7.61
C PRO A 104 8.42 -8.48 7.26
N VAL A 105 7.59 -8.59 8.30
CA VAL A 105 6.15 -8.78 8.16
C VAL A 105 5.49 -7.47 7.77
N VAL A 106 4.74 -7.51 6.67
CA VAL A 106 4.04 -6.36 6.12
C VAL A 106 2.75 -6.14 6.91
N ASP A 107 2.63 -4.98 7.55
CA ASP A 107 1.47 -4.63 8.39
C ASP A 107 0.52 -3.63 7.72
N VAL A 108 0.96 -3.03 6.61
CA VAL A 108 0.20 -2.06 5.82
C VAL A 108 0.72 -2.08 4.39
N ILE A 109 -0.18 -1.91 3.42
CA ILE A 109 0.17 -1.86 2.01
C ILE A 109 -0.21 -0.49 1.43
N LEU A 110 0.75 0.15 0.76
CA LEU A 110 0.56 1.32 -0.08
C LEU A 110 0.37 0.87 -1.53
N LEU A 111 -0.81 1.14 -2.09
CA LEU A 111 -1.09 1.01 -3.51
C LEU A 111 -1.10 2.41 -4.11
N VAL A 112 -0.09 2.76 -4.89
CA VAL A 112 0.11 4.15 -5.34
C VAL A 112 0.38 4.24 -6.84
N ARG A 113 -0.06 5.36 -7.40
CA ARG A 113 0.28 5.79 -8.75
C ARG A 113 0.22 7.33 -8.80
N GLY A 114 1.13 7.94 -9.56
CA GLY A 114 1.21 9.39 -9.70
C GLY A 114 0.02 10.00 -10.43
N GLY A 115 0.13 11.29 -10.77
CA GLY A 115 -0.82 11.93 -11.67
C GLY A 115 -0.74 11.41 -13.11
N GLY A 116 -1.70 11.82 -13.94
CA GLY A 116 -1.75 11.53 -15.38
C GLY A 116 -3.20 11.52 -15.86
N ALA A 117 -3.44 11.15 -17.11
CA ALA A 117 -4.78 11.24 -17.67
C ALA A 117 -5.73 10.21 -17.04
N MET A 118 -7.03 10.46 -17.09
CA MET A 118 -8.03 9.57 -16.48
C MET A 118 -8.03 8.19 -17.16
N GLU A 119 -7.68 8.13 -18.44
CA GLU A 119 -7.56 6.87 -19.18
C GLU A 119 -6.47 5.96 -18.60
N ASP A 120 -5.40 6.56 -18.06
CA ASP A 120 -4.30 5.81 -17.45
C ASP A 120 -4.68 5.25 -16.07
N LEU A 121 -5.66 5.86 -15.40
CA LEU A 121 -6.19 5.40 -14.12
C LEU A 121 -7.15 4.22 -14.24
N TRP A 122 -7.56 3.87 -15.46
CA TRP A 122 -8.58 2.85 -15.70
C TRP A 122 -8.24 1.47 -15.12
N ALA A 123 -6.95 1.15 -15.00
CA ALA A 123 -6.49 -0.08 -14.36
C ALA A 123 -6.97 -0.23 -12.90
N PHE A 124 -7.19 0.88 -12.19
CA PHE A 124 -7.68 0.90 -10.80
C PHE A 124 -9.21 0.80 -10.70
N ASN A 125 -9.90 0.75 -11.83
CA ASN A 125 -11.33 0.48 -11.94
C ASN A 125 -11.62 -0.99 -12.30
N ASP A 126 -10.64 -1.89 -12.19
CA ASP A 126 -10.87 -3.31 -12.49
C ASP A 126 -11.60 -4.03 -11.34
N GLU A 127 -12.59 -4.87 -11.69
CA GLU A 127 -13.40 -5.59 -10.71
C GLU A 127 -12.58 -6.62 -9.94
N ALA A 128 -11.65 -7.34 -10.58
CA ALA A 128 -10.82 -8.32 -9.91
C ALA A 128 -9.81 -7.65 -8.97
N LEU A 129 -9.29 -6.49 -9.35
CA LEU A 129 -8.44 -5.69 -8.46
C LEU A 129 -9.22 -5.20 -7.23
N ALA A 130 -10.46 -4.74 -7.42
CA ALA A 130 -11.34 -4.35 -6.33
C ALA A 130 -11.56 -5.51 -5.33
N GLN A 131 -11.86 -6.70 -5.83
CA GLN A 131 -11.99 -7.91 -4.99
C GLN A 131 -10.69 -8.24 -4.26
N ALA A 132 -9.54 -8.16 -4.97
CA ALA A 132 -8.24 -8.44 -4.37
C ALA A 132 -7.92 -7.48 -3.22
N ILE A 133 -8.21 -6.18 -3.35
CA ILE A 133 -8.01 -5.19 -2.29
C ILE A 133 -8.92 -5.51 -1.08
N ALA A 134 -10.20 -5.84 -1.33
CA ALA A 134 -11.15 -6.18 -0.27
C ALA A 134 -10.71 -7.41 0.55
N GLN A 135 -9.98 -8.34 -0.07
CA GLN A 135 -9.47 -9.56 0.55
C GLN A 135 -8.10 -9.40 1.22
N SER A 136 -7.50 -8.21 1.19
CA SER A 136 -6.19 -7.99 1.80
C SER A 136 -6.21 -8.41 3.28
N PRO A 137 -5.19 -9.11 3.81
CA PRO A 137 -5.09 -9.47 5.22
C PRO A 137 -4.67 -8.30 6.11
N VAL A 138 -4.14 -7.21 5.53
CA VAL A 138 -3.71 -5.99 6.24
C VAL A 138 -4.30 -4.73 5.59
N PRO A 139 -4.38 -3.59 6.31
CA PRO A 139 -4.92 -2.36 5.74
C PRO A 139 -4.22 -1.94 4.44
N VAL A 140 -5.02 -1.66 3.41
CA VAL A 140 -4.57 -1.10 2.13
C VAL A 140 -4.89 0.38 2.10
N LEU A 141 -3.87 1.19 1.83
CA LEU A 141 -4.00 2.61 1.58
C LEU A 141 -3.78 2.91 0.10
N CYS A 142 -4.78 3.52 -0.53
CA CYS A 142 -4.73 3.93 -1.92
C CYS A 142 -4.27 5.39 -2.03
N GLY A 143 -3.27 5.64 -2.87
CA GLY A 143 -2.77 6.98 -3.20
C GLY A 143 -2.57 7.10 -4.71
N VAL A 144 -3.68 7.09 -5.46
CA VAL A 144 -3.72 7.04 -6.91
C VAL A 144 -4.20 8.38 -7.47
N GLY A 145 -3.38 9.01 -8.30
CA GLY A 145 -3.75 10.27 -8.96
C GLY A 145 -3.66 11.50 -8.04
N HIS A 146 -4.56 12.45 -8.25
CA HIS A 146 -4.73 13.69 -7.50
C HIS A 146 -6.02 13.72 -6.68
N GLU A 147 -6.24 14.81 -5.96
CA GLU A 147 -7.38 15.00 -5.07
C GLU A 147 -8.74 14.74 -5.75
N THR A 148 -8.89 15.11 -7.03
CA THR A 148 -10.13 14.95 -7.81
C THR A 148 -10.30 13.57 -8.43
N ASP A 149 -9.26 12.74 -8.42
CA ASP A 149 -9.28 11.43 -9.04
C ASP A 149 -9.88 10.41 -8.06
N PHE A 150 -10.92 9.71 -8.50
CA PHE A 150 -11.58 8.66 -7.73
C PHE A 150 -11.72 7.41 -8.58
N THR A 151 -11.18 6.32 -8.07
CA THR A 151 -11.22 4.99 -8.69
C THR A 151 -11.98 4.01 -7.81
N ILE A 152 -12.34 2.84 -8.35
CA ILE A 152 -12.94 1.78 -7.54
C ILE A 152 -11.97 1.31 -6.44
N ALA A 153 -10.66 1.24 -6.74
CA ALA A 153 -9.65 0.94 -5.74
C ALA A 153 -9.72 1.89 -4.52
N ASP A 154 -9.96 3.19 -4.74
CA ASP A 154 -10.11 4.18 -3.67
C ASP A 154 -11.32 3.91 -2.77
N PHE A 155 -12.44 3.48 -3.37
CA PHE A 155 -13.65 3.18 -2.61
C PHE A 155 -13.50 1.90 -1.77
N VAL A 156 -12.84 0.88 -2.31
CA VAL A 156 -12.65 -0.41 -1.62
C VAL A 156 -11.60 -0.33 -0.54
N ALA A 157 -10.51 0.40 -0.78
CA ALA A 157 -9.38 0.54 0.14
C ALA A 157 -9.81 1.00 1.53
N ASP A 158 -9.03 0.56 2.53
CA ASP A 158 -9.25 0.90 3.93
C ASP A 158 -9.06 2.41 4.17
N VAL A 159 -8.07 3.01 3.51
CA VAL A 159 -7.80 4.45 3.54
C VAL A 159 -7.51 4.98 2.15
N ARG A 160 -8.03 6.16 1.83
CA ARG A 160 -7.70 6.91 0.62
C ARG A 160 -6.86 8.13 0.95
N ALA A 161 -5.83 8.36 0.16
CA ALA A 161 -5.02 9.58 0.16
C ALA A 161 -5.16 10.30 -1.19
N PRO A 162 -5.12 11.64 -1.20
CA PRO A 162 -5.24 12.43 -2.42
C PRO A 162 -4.03 12.33 -3.35
N THR A 163 -2.86 11.94 -2.84
CA THR A 163 -1.61 11.82 -3.60
C THR A 163 -0.72 10.71 -3.05
N PRO A 164 0.25 10.19 -3.83
CA PRO A 164 1.26 9.26 -3.33
C PRO A 164 2.04 9.82 -2.12
N THR A 165 2.40 11.11 -2.13
CA THR A 165 3.06 11.76 -0.99
C THR A 165 2.17 11.73 0.25
N ALA A 166 0.89 12.12 0.13
CA ALA A 166 -0.04 12.08 1.25
C ALA A 166 -0.26 10.66 1.78
N ALA A 167 -0.24 9.65 0.89
CA ALA A 167 -0.27 8.24 1.28
C ALA A 167 0.90 7.87 2.19
N ALA A 168 2.12 8.24 1.81
CA ALA A 168 3.32 8.04 2.62
C ALA A 168 3.24 8.80 3.96
N GLU A 169 2.73 10.03 3.95
CA GLU A 169 2.59 10.84 5.16
C GLU A 169 1.58 10.27 6.14
N LEU A 170 0.44 9.74 5.68
CA LEU A 170 -0.58 9.15 6.56
C LEU A 170 -0.06 7.91 7.30
N VAL A 171 0.69 7.05 6.60
CA VAL A 171 1.32 5.88 7.23
C VAL A 171 2.42 6.32 8.21
N ALA A 172 3.23 7.33 7.85
CA ALA A 172 4.29 7.83 8.72
C ALA A 172 3.77 8.62 9.93
N TRP A 173 2.67 9.37 9.80
CA TRP A 173 2.14 10.24 10.85
C TRP A 173 1.65 9.46 12.07
N ARG A 174 1.03 8.30 11.86
CA ARG A 174 0.54 7.47 12.97
C ARG A 174 1.66 6.94 13.87
N VAL A 175 2.89 6.88 13.37
CA VAL A 175 4.09 6.56 14.16
C VAL A 175 4.46 7.72 15.08
N TRP A 176 4.23 8.97 14.65
CA TRP A 176 4.69 10.17 15.35
C TRP A 176 3.71 10.65 16.44
N SER A 177 2.39 10.48 16.24
CA SER A 177 1.41 11.30 16.97
C SER A 177 1.13 10.92 18.43
N LYS A 178 1.70 9.83 19.00
CA LYS A 178 1.35 9.45 20.39
C LYS A 178 2.46 9.02 21.35
N ASN A 179 3.72 8.76 20.97
CA ASN A 179 4.70 8.27 21.97
C ASN A 179 6.21 8.35 21.63
N CYS A 180 6.69 9.34 20.86
CA CYS A 180 8.14 9.52 20.73
C CYS A 180 8.74 10.31 21.91
N SER A 181 9.15 9.59 22.95
CA SER A 181 10.15 10.08 23.90
C SER A 181 11.49 10.33 23.16
N PRO A 182 12.25 11.39 23.48
CA PRO A 182 13.52 11.74 22.83
C PRO A 182 14.63 10.66 22.92
N VAL A 183 14.40 9.57 23.67
CA VAL A 183 15.35 8.47 23.86
C VAL A 183 15.51 7.60 22.59
N CYS A 184 14.46 7.42 21.77
CA CYS A 184 14.56 6.62 20.53
C CYS A 184 15.39 7.30 19.42
N ALA A 185 15.51 8.63 19.46
CA ALA A 185 16.21 9.40 18.42
C ALA A 185 17.75 9.24 18.45
N ARG A 186 18.33 8.78 19.58
CA ARG A 186 19.79 8.79 19.80
C ARG A 186 20.54 7.53 19.38
N LEU A 187 19.84 6.45 18.99
CA LEU A 187 20.45 5.14 18.76
C LEU A 187 20.74 4.77 17.30
N TRP A 188 20.42 5.61 16.31
CA TRP A 188 20.27 5.12 14.93
C TRP A 188 21.01 5.94 13.87
N LEU A 189 22.35 5.92 13.93
CA LEU A 189 23.24 6.36 12.85
C LEU A 189 23.75 5.19 11.96
N SER A 190 23.10 4.02 11.96
CA SER A 190 23.56 2.82 11.20
C SER A 190 22.46 2.12 10.40
N ALA A 191 21.52 2.86 9.80
CA ALA A 191 20.37 2.28 9.08
C ALA A 191 20.49 2.27 7.54
N SER A 192 21.70 2.27 6.97
CA SER A 192 21.89 2.26 5.50
C SER A 192 21.48 0.95 4.81
N SER A 193 21.28 -0.13 5.58
CA SER A 193 20.98 -1.47 5.03
C SER A 193 19.49 -1.73 4.77
N ILE A 194 18.59 -0.88 5.29
CA ILE A 194 17.14 -1.11 5.28
C ILE A 194 16.47 -0.64 3.97
N TRP A 195 17.10 0.30 3.26
CA TRP A 195 16.53 0.96 2.08
C TRP A 195 17.34 0.66 0.81
N ARG A 196 17.44 -0.62 0.43
CA ARG A 196 17.88 -1.01 -0.92
C ARG A 196 16.64 -1.25 -1.78
N ILE A 197 16.09 -0.17 -2.34
CA ILE A 197 15.00 -0.18 -3.31
C ILE A 197 15.56 0.28 -4.65
#